data_AF-A0A3C0QYY7-F1
#
_entry.id   AF-A0A3C0QYY7-F1
#
_cell.length_a   1.000
_cell.length_b   1.000
_cell.length_c   1.000
_cell.angle_alpha   90.00
_cell.angle_beta   90.00
_cell.angle_gamma   90.00
#
_symmetry.space_group_name_H-M   'P 1'
#
loop_
_entity.id
_entity.type
_entity.pdbx_description
1 polymer ?
#
loop_
_entity_poly.entity_id
_entity_poly.type
_entity_poly.pdbx_seq_one_letter_code
_entity_poly.pdbx_strand_id
1 'polypeptide(L)' 'MKHALKIFAVVILCTVPYSLQAQIKGIGLPFIVNHTNSDYNAGTQNWSITQSHTGFMYFANNDGILEFDGTSWQ' A
#
# COMPACT_ATOMS: atom_id res chain seq x y z
N MET A 1 2.46 28.96 -45.37
CA MET A 1 1.76 27.70 -44.98
C MET A 1 2.69 26.64 -44.38
N LYS A 2 3.78 26.22 -45.05
CA LYS A 2 4.69 25.17 -44.56
C LYS A 2 5.32 25.44 -43.17
N HIS A 3 5.67 26.69 -42.88
CA HIS A 3 6.24 27.07 -41.57
C HIS A 3 5.22 27.07 -40.43
N ALA A 4 3.99 27.51 -40.69
CA ALA A 4 2.91 27.47 -39.71
C ALA A 4 2.55 26.03 -39.31
N LEU A 5 2.55 25.10 -40.29
CA LEU A 5 2.31 23.68 -40.02
C LEU A 5 3.40 23.05 -39.14
N LYS A 6 4.68 23.45 -39.34
CA LYS A 6 5.80 23.00 -38.49
C LYS A 6 5.70 23.53 -37.07
N ILE A 7 5.34 24.79 -36.89
CA ILE A 7 5.15 25.39 -35.55
C ILE A 7 4.01 24.69 -34.82
N PHE A 8 2.90 24.45 -35.51
CA PHE A 8 1.77 23.70 -34.96
C PHE A 8 2.17 22.28 -34.53
N ALA A 9 2.95 21.57 -35.36
CA ALA A 9 3.46 20.25 -35.02
C ALA A 9 4.41 20.26 -33.81
N VAL A 10 5.26 21.29 -33.67
CA VAL A 10 6.15 21.44 -32.51
C VAL A 10 5.35 21.72 -31.24
N VAL A 11 4.32 22.57 -31.31
CA VAL A 11 3.44 22.86 -30.16
C VAL A 11 2.75 21.57 -29.69
N ILE A 12 2.18 20.78 -30.61
CA ILE A 12 1.56 19.50 -30.28
C ILE A 12 2.58 18.54 -29.65
N LEU A 13 3.78 18.41 -30.25
CA LEU A 13 4.81 17.53 -29.74
C LEU A 13 5.28 17.91 -28.34
N CYS A 14 5.32 19.21 -28.04
CA CYS A 14 5.71 19.71 -26.73
C CYS A 14 4.60 19.60 -25.69
N THR A 15 3.31 19.71 -26.05
CA THR A 15 2.22 19.76 -25.06
C THR A 15 1.58 18.41 -24.76
N VAL A 16 1.51 17.50 -25.73
CA VAL A 16 0.90 16.16 -25.56
C VAL A 16 1.54 15.30 -24.46
N PRO A 17 2.88 15.29 -24.25
CA PRO A 17 3.50 14.49 -23.21
C PRO A 17 3.06 14.87 -21.78
N TYR A 18 2.68 16.15 -21.56
CA TYR A 18 2.22 16.62 -20.25
C TYR A 18 0.83 16.08 -19.86
N SER A 19 0.09 15.51 -20.81
CA SER A 19 -1.21 14.87 -20.57
C SER A 19 -1.11 13.36 -20.37
N LEU A 20 0.08 12.77 -20.50
CA LEU A 20 0.28 11.33 -20.30
C LEU A 20 0.52 11.05 -18.81
N GLN A 21 -0.48 10.49 -18.14
CA GLN A 21 -0.31 9.92 -16.80
C GLN A 21 0.00 8.42 -16.92
N ALA A 22 1.09 7.98 -16.31
CA ALA A 22 1.31 6.55 -16.09
C ALA A 22 0.40 6.09 -14.94
N GLN A 23 -0.42 5.06 -15.18
CA GLN A 23 -1.25 4.45 -14.14
C GLN A 23 -0.46 3.38 -13.37
N ILE A 24 -0.51 3.43 -12.05
CA ILE A 24 -0.10 2.30 -11.21
C ILE A 24 -1.16 1.22 -11.40
N LYS A 25 -0.76 0.05 -11.91
CA LYS A 25 -1.65 -1.11 -11.93
C LYS A 25 -1.78 -1.61 -10.49
N GLY A 26 -2.95 -1.42 -9.88
CA GLY A 26 -3.27 -2.03 -8.58
C GLY A 26 -3.41 -3.55 -8.64
N ILE A 27 -3.40 -4.14 -9.84
CA ILE A 27 -3.45 -5.59 -10.05
C ILE A 27 -2.12 -6.19 -9.63
N GLY A 28 -2.16 -7.10 -8.65
CA GLY A 28 -0.99 -7.83 -8.15
C GLY A 28 -0.31 -7.16 -6.95
N LEU A 29 -0.79 -6.02 -6.47
CA LEU A 29 -0.35 -5.45 -5.20
C LEU A 29 -1.14 -6.09 -4.05
N PRO A 30 -0.47 -6.55 -2.97
CA PRO A 30 -1.19 -7.01 -1.79
C PRO A 30 -1.90 -5.84 -1.10
N PHE A 31 -3.07 -6.11 -0.52
CA PHE A 31 -3.71 -5.18 0.40
C PHE A 31 -2.95 -5.23 1.73
N ILE A 32 -2.30 -4.14 2.09
CA ILE A 32 -1.53 -4.03 3.34
C ILE A 32 -2.31 -3.15 4.30
N VAL A 33 -2.61 -3.69 5.48
CA VAL A 33 -3.14 -2.95 6.62
C VAL A 33 -2.05 -2.89 7.67
N ASN A 34 -1.72 -1.69 8.13
CA ASN A 34 -0.74 -1.49 9.19
C ASN A 34 -1.47 -1.32 10.52
N HIS A 35 -1.03 -2.08 11.54
CA HIS A 35 -1.50 -1.94 12.91
C HIS A 35 -0.36 -1.38 13.77
N THR A 36 -0.62 -0.24 14.39
CA THR A 36 0.26 0.41 15.35
C THR A 36 0.12 -0.22 16.74
N ASN A 37 1.09 0.02 17.62
CA ASN A 37 1.01 -0.49 18.99
C ASN A 37 -0.13 0.10 19.81
N SER A 38 -0.61 1.28 19.44
CA SER A 38 -1.83 1.87 20.01
C SER A 38 -3.09 1.08 19.65
N ASP A 39 -3.10 0.36 18.52
CA ASP A 39 -4.28 -0.40 18.10
C ASP A 39 -4.49 -1.66 18.96
N TYR A 40 -3.38 -2.31 19.35
CA TYR A 40 -3.41 -3.51 20.20
C TYR A 40 -2.99 -3.25 21.66
N ASN A 41 -2.73 -1.98 22.02
CA ASN A 41 -2.41 -1.53 23.38
C ASN A 41 -1.30 -2.32 24.09
N ALA A 42 -0.21 -2.63 23.38
CA ALA A 42 0.92 -3.40 23.92
C ALA A 42 2.27 -2.82 23.45
N GLY A 43 3.34 -3.58 23.67
CA GLY A 43 4.70 -3.19 23.41
C GLY A 43 4.97 -2.97 21.92
N THR A 44 6.03 -2.22 21.59
CA THR A 44 6.32 -1.81 20.21
C THR A 44 6.96 -2.90 19.34
N GLN A 45 7.31 -4.05 19.92
CA GLN A 45 8.07 -5.11 19.24
C GLN A 45 7.33 -6.44 19.28
N ASN A 46 7.23 -7.09 18.11
CA ASN A 46 6.73 -8.45 17.92
C ASN A 46 7.88 -9.35 17.47
N TRP A 47 8.03 -10.52 18.09
CA TRP A 47 9.18 -11.42 17.92
C TRP A 47 8.87 -12.68 17.11
N SER A 48 7.61 -13.09 17.13
CA SER A 48 7.16 -14.32 16.48
C SER A 48 5.70 -14.19 16.11
N ILE A 49 5.30 -14.94 15.09
CA ILE A 49 3.94 -14.99 14.56
C ILE A 49 3.56 -16.44 14.27
N THR A 50 2.33 -16.80 14.59
CA THR A 50 1.73 -18.08 14.18
C THR A 50 0.24 -17.91 13.91
N GLN A 51 -0.36 -18.91 13.27
CA GLN A 51 -1.80 -18.96 13.03
C GLN A 51 -2.35 -20.26 13.62
N SER A 52 -3.51 -20.18 14.28
CA SER A 52 -4.25 -21.36 14.72
C SER A 52 -4.98 -22.05 13.57
N HIS A 53 -5.41 -23.28 13.81
CA HIS A 53 -6.23 -24.05 12.88
C HIS A 53 -7.61 -23.41 12.61
N THR A 54 -8.09 -22.52 13.47
CA THR A 54 -9.35 -21.77 13.29
C THR A 54 -9.15 -20.39 12.65
N GLY A 55 -7.91 -20.02 12.32
CA GLY A 55 -7.60 -18.80 11.56
C GLY A 55 -7.16 -17.60 12.39
N PHE A 56 -7.26 -17.64 13.73
CA PHE A 56 -6.73 -16.59 14.61
C PHE A 56 -5.22 -16.48 14.48
N MET A 57 -4.73 -15.24 14.41
CA MET A 57 -3.31 -14.91 14.37
C MET A 57 -2.81 -14.61 15.78
N TYR A 58 -1.65 -15.14 16.13
CA TYR A 58 -1.00 -14.89 17.42
C TYR A 58 0.37 -14.26 17.22
N PHE A 59 0.67 -13.25 18.03
CA PHE A 59 1.94 -12.52 17.98
C PHE A 59 2.58 -12.52 19.36
N ALA A 60 3.84 -12.95 19.44
CA ALA A 60 4.63 -12.80 20.65
C ALA A 60 5.13 -11.35 20.74
N ASN A 61 4.71 -10.62 21.76
CA ASN A 61 5.03 -9.22 22.01
C ASN A 61 5.80 -9.06 23.33
N ASN A 62 6.47 -7.92 23.51
CA ASN A 62 7.14 -7.59 24.79
C ASN A 62 6.19 -7.63 26.00
N ASP A 63 4.91 -7.32 25.80
CA ASP A 63 3.93 -7.22 26.88
C ASP A 63 2.99 -8.44 26.99
N GLY A 64 3.20 -9.48 26.18
CA GLY A 64 2.39 -10.70 26.21
C GLY A 64 2.17 -11.35 24.85
N ILE A 65 1.18 -12.24 24.77
CA ILE A 65 0.72 -12.81 23.50
C ILE A 65 -0.51 -12.03 23.06
N LEU A 66 -0.48 -11.50 21.84
CA LEU A 66 -1.61 -10.82 21.21
C LEU A 66 -2.38 -11.81 20.34
N GLU A 67 -3.70 -11.71 20.34
CA GLU A 67 -4.59 -12.47 19.45
C GLU A 67 -5.30 -11.53 18.48
N PHE A 68 -5.37 -11.91 17.20
CA PHE A 68 -6.07 -11.13 16.17
C PHE A 68 -7.02 -12.03 15.37
N ASP A 69 -8.28 -11.61 15.28
CA ASP A 69 -9.36 -12.36 14.62
C ASP A 69 -9.57 -11.97 13.13
N GLY A 70 -8.78 -11.02 12.62
CA GLY A 70 -8.95 -10.42 11.29
C GLY A 70 -9.53 -9.01 11.32
N THR A 71 -10.10 -8.58 12.44
CA THR A 71 -10.69 -7.25 12.65
C THR A 71 -10.26 -6.61 13.97
N SER A 72 -10.25 -7.37 15.07
CA SER A 72 -10.03 -6.92 16.43
C SER A 72 -8.83 -7.60 17.08
N TRP A 73 -8.20 -6.89 18.02
CA TRP A 73 -7.08 -7.38 18.83
C TRP A 73 -7.53 -7.68 20.26
N GLN A 74 -6.93 -8.70 20.87
CA GLN A 74 -7.02 -8.99 22.30
C GLN A 74 -5.63 -9.17 22.91
#